data_AF-A0AAD7NKF9-F1
#
_entry.id   AF-A0AAD7NKF9-F1
#
_cell.length_a   1.000
_cell.length_b   1.000
_cell.length_c   1.000
_cell.angle_alpha   90.00
_cell.angle_beta   90.00
_cell.angle_gamma   90.00
#
_symmetry.space_group_name_H-M   'P 1'
#
loop_
_entity.id
_entity.type
_entity.pdbx_description
1 polymer ?
#
loop_
_entity_poly.entity_id
_entity_poly.type
_entity_poly.pdbx_seq_one_letter_code
_entity_poly.pdbx_strand_id
1 'polypeptide(L)'
;LIGHLWGGTEGRRNDNHLLAVSEILDLCRMHATRPGTNANTPAHERYFQLFGDPAYGLKRTEEEAEWNAAMAAVRIEVEHGFGGILALWPFANAWWKHKVWSSPVSRYYRVAVLLTNAHNCIRPNQTAQYFECEPPTLEEYFHD
;
A
#
# COMPACT_ATOMS: atom_id res chain seq x y z
N LEU A 1 1.19 7.86 3.73
CA LEU A 1 0.62 7.07 4.84
C LEU A 1 0.12 5.72 4.32
N ILE A 2 0.04 4.70 5.16
CA ILE A 2 -0.69 3.46 4.86
C ILE A 2 -2.11 3.58 5.38
N GLY A 3 -3.09 3.73 4.48
CA GLY A 3 -4.50 3.91 4.85
C GLY A 3 -5.30 2.62 5.02
N HIS A 4 -4.83 1.50 4.45
CA HIS A 4 -5.45 0.19 4.61
C HIS A 4 -4.36 -0.88 4.77
N LEU A 5 -4.51 -1.72 5.79
CA LEU A 5 -3.61 -2.83 6.06
C LEU A 5 -4.40 -4.07 6.48
N TRP A 6 -4.54 -4.99 5.54
CA TRP A 6 -5.16 -6.29 5.76
C TRP A 6 -4.11 -7.39 5.57
N GLY A 7 -4.16 -8.44 6.39
CA GLY A 7 -3.22 -9.55 6.31
C GLY A 7 -2.90 -10.21 7.65
N GLY A 8 -1.75 -10.90 7.70
CA GLY A 8 -1.43 -11.88 8.73
C GLY A 8 -1.89 -13.29 8.36
N THR A 9 -2.06 -13.54 7.07
CA THR A 9 -2.48 -14.83 6.50
C THR A 9 -1.28 -15.73 6.25
N GLU A 10 -1.54 -17.04 6.19
CA GLU A 10 -0.52 -18.00 5.76
C GLU A 10 -0.19 -17.80 4.26
N GLY A 11 1.10 -17.74 3.92
CA GLY A 11 1.60 -17.50 2.56
C GLY A 11 1.45 -18.68 1.58
N ARG A 12 0.51 -19.60 1.82
CA ARG A 12 0.26 -20.78 0.96
C ARG A 12 -0.66 -20.50 -0.22
N ARG A 13 -1.32 -19.33 -0.23
CA ARG A 13 -2.29 -18.93 -1.25
C ARG A 13 -1.66 -17.85 -2.13
N ASN A 14 -2.12 -17.76 -3.38
CA ASN A 14 -1.65 -16.73 -4.32
C ASN A 14 -2.29 -15.36 -4.03
N ASP A 15 -1.77 -14.34 -4.72
CA ASP A 15 -2.20 -12.95 -4.55
C ASP A 15 -3.68 -12.74 -4.87
N ASN A 16 -4.24 -13.49 -5.83
CA ASN A 16 -5.67 -13.43 -6.16
C ASN A 16 -6.56 -13.86 -4.99
N HIS A 17 -6.12 -14.84 -4.21
CA HIS A 17 -6.84 -15.20 -2.99
C HIS A 17 -6.80 -14.05 -2.00
N LEU A 18 -5.63 -13.48 -1.72
CA LEU A 18 -5.47 -12.35 -0.80
C LEU A 18 -6.31 -11.14 -1.22
N LEU A 19 -6.33 -10.83 -2.52
CA LEU A 19 -7.16 -9.78 -3.09
C LEU A 19 -8.64 -10.01 -2.77
N ALA A 20 -9.13 -11.23 -3.01
CA ALA A 20 -10.53 -11.58 -2.75
C ALA A 20 -10.89 -11.50 -1.26
N VAL A 21 -10.07 -12.05 -0.37
CA VAL A 21 -10.38 -12.10 1.07
C VAL A 21 -10.09 -10.79 1.82
N SER A 22 -9.35 -9.87 1.20
CA SER A 22 -9.11 -8.54 1.77
C SER A 22 -10.26 -7.55 1.60
N GLU A 23 -11.21 -7.85 0.72
CA GLU A 23 -12.33 -6.96 0.35
C GLU A 23 -11.89 -5.55 -0.14
N ILE A 24 -10.61 -5.40 -0.48
CA ILE A 24 -10.03 -4.10 -0.87
C ILE A 24 -10.69 -3.51 -2.12
N LEU A 25 -11.19 -4.35 -3.03
CA LEU A 25 -11.90 -3.89 -4.23
C LEU A 25 -13.21 -3.17 -3.88
N ASP A 26 -13.92 -3.62 -2.85
CA ASP A 26 -15.16 -2.97 -2.41
C ASP A 26 -14.85 -1.66 -1.68
N LEU A 27 -13.79 -1.63 -0.87
CA LEU A 27 -13.27 -0.38 -0.27
C LEU A 27 -12.86 0.63 -1.36
N CYS A 28 -12.14 0.20 -2.39
CA CYS A 28 -11.76 1.06 -3.51
C CYS A 28 -13.00 1.59 -4.26
N ARG A 29 -14.04 0.77 -4.44
CA ARG A 29 -15.29 1.22 -5.06
C ARG A 29 -15.97 2.34 -4.25
N MET A 30 -15.88 2.29 -2.93
CA MET A 30 -16.51 3.29 -2.05
C MET A 30 -15.69 4.57 -1.91
N HIS A 31 -14.35 4.46 -1.91
CA HIS A 31 -13.47 5.55 -1.47
C HIS A 31 -12.46 6.02 -2.53
N ALA A 32 -12.07 5.18 -3.49
CA ALA A 32 -11.03 5.50 -4.46
C ALA A 32 -11.59 6.24 -5.70
N THR A 33 -12.39 7.28 -5.47
CA THR A 33 -12.91 8.17 -6.52
C THR A 33 -11.94 9.31 -6.80
N ARG A 34 -11.79 9.71 -8.06
CA ARG A 34 -10.96 10.85 -8.44
C ARG A 34 -11.64 12.17 -8.06
N PRO A 35 -10.90 13.16 -7.54
CA PRO A 35 -11.43 14.50 -7.28
C PRO A 35 -12.11 15.09 -8.52
N GLY A 36 -13.25 15.76 -8.33
CA GLY A 36 -14.01 16.40 -9.41
C GLY A 36 -14.91 15.47 -10.24
N THR A 37 -14.96 14.17 -9.93
CA THR A 37 -15.84 13.21 -10.62
C THR A 37 -17.19 13.05 -9.92
N ASN A 38 -18.21 12.61 -10.66
CA ASN A 38 -19.56 12.42 -10.12
C ASN A 38 -20.24 11.17 -10.68
N ALA A 39 -21.52 10.97 -10.35
CA ALA A 39 -22.29 9.80 -10.76
C ALA A 39 -22.43 9.63 -12.29
N ASN A 40 -22.29 10.71 -13.05
CA ASN A 40 -22.38 10.73 -14.51
C ASN A 40 -21.02 10.58 -15.21
N THR A 41 -19.91 10.64 -14.47
CA THR A 41 -18.57 10.41 -15.03
C THR A 41 -18.39 8.92 -15.37
N PRO A 42 -17.87 8.58 -16.57
CA PRO A 42 -17.55 7.20 -16.93
C PRO A 42 -16.70 6.50 -15.87
N ALA A 43 -16.98 5.22 -15.59
CA ALA A 43 -16.32 4.51 -14.48
C ALA A 43 -14.78 4.51 -14.55
N HIS A 44 -14.21 4.41 -15.76
CA HIS A 44 -12.75 4.40 -15.96
C HIS A 44 -12.08 5.76 -15.66
N GLU A 45 -12.83 6.86 -15.78
CA GLU A 45 -12.40 8.21 -15.40
C GLU A 45 -12.75 8.54 -13.95
N ARG A 46 -13.79 7.90 -13.40
CA ARG A 46 -14.30 8.15 -12.06
C ARG A 46 -13.42 7.57 -10.95
N TYR A 47 -12.89 6.36 -11.15
CA TYR A 47 -12.14 5.65 -10.10
C TYR A 47 -10.64 5.65 -10.37
N PHE A 48 -9.85 5.65 -9.30
CA PHE A 48 -8.45 5.25 -9.38
C PHE A 48 -8.36 3.78 -9.80
N GLN A 49 -7.37 3.47 -10.63
CA GLN A 49 -7.15 2.12 -11.15
C GLN A 49 -6.11 1.42 -10.28
N LEU A 50 -6.34 0.15 -9.96
CA LEU A 50 -5.35 -0.68 -9.27
C LEU A 50 -4.37 -1.24 -10.29
N PHE A 51 -3.08 -1.03 -10.04
CA PHE A 51 -2.02 -1.59 -10.85
C PHE A 51 -1.34 -2.73 -10.10
N GLY A 52 -1.23 -3.89 -10.77
CA GLY A 52 -0.47 -5.05 -10.29
C GLY A 52 0.54 -5.46 -11.35
N ASP A 53 1.68 -6.03 -10.92
CA ASP A 53 2.68 -6.50 -11.86
C ASP A 53 2.12 -7.68 -12.68
N PRO A 54 2.14 -7.63 -14.01
CA PRO A 54 1.95 -8.82 -14.83
C PRO A 54 2.96 -9.91 -14.46
N ALA A 55 2.49 -10.92 -13.71
CA ALA A 55 3.27 -12.08 -13.29
C ALA A 55 3.80 -12.95 -14.46
N TYR A 56 3.35 -12.71 -15.69
CA TYR A 56 3.70 -13.50 -16.87
C TYR A 56 4.17 -12.60 -18.03
N GLY A 57 5.32 -12.95 -18.60
CA GLY A 57 5.99 -12.25 -19.71
C GLY A 57 5.28 -12.45 -21.06
N LEU A 58 4.09 -11.88 -21.20
CA LEU A 58 3.40 -11.78 -22.48
C LEU A 58 4.16 -10.81 -23.40
N LYS A 59 4.09 -11.02 -24.73
CA LYS A 59 4.57 -10.03 -25.70
C LYS A 59 3.75 -8.75 -25.53
N ARG A 60 4.43 -7.67 -25.19
CA ARG A 60 3.83 -6.35 -24.99
C ARG A 60 4.00 -5.51 -26.24
N THR A 61 3.02 -4.67 -26.50
CA THR A 61 3.17 -3.51 -27.38
C THR A 61 4.14 -2.50 -26.78
N GLU A 62 4.68 -1.59 -27.59
CA GLU A 62 5.57 -0.53 -27.11
C GLU A 62 4.87 0.35 -26.06
N GLU A 63 3.61 0.72 -26.31
CA GLU A 63 2.78 1.51 -25.39
C GLU A 63 2.59 0.81 -24.04
N GLU A 64 2.33 -0.49 -24.04
CA GLU A 64 2.24 -1.27 -22.80
C GLU A 64 3.59 -1.35 -22.08
N ALA A 65 4.71 -1.41 -22.80
CA ALA A 65 6.04 -1.43 -22.20
C ALA A 65 6.36 -0.10 -21.51
N GLU A 66 6.10 1.03 -22.18
CA GLU A 66 6.26 2.38 -21.63
C GLU A 66 5.37 2.60 -20.41
N TRP A 67 4.09 2.22 -20.50
CA TRP A 67 3.15 2.30 -19.37
C TRP A 67 3.63 1.47 -18.17
N ASN A 68 4.06 0.23 -18.40
CA ASN A 68 4.57 -0.62 -17.33
C ASN A 68 5.85 -0.07 -16.71
N ALA A 69 6.74 0.53 -17.50
CA ALA A 69 7.95 1.17 -16.98
C ALA A 69 7.60 2.38 -16.08
N ALA A 70 6.66 3.21 -16.51
CA ALA A 70 6.17 4.34 -15.71
C ALA A 70 5.55 3.86 -14.39
N MET A 71 4.69 2.83 -14.44
CA MET A 71 4.04 2.27 -13.25
C MET A 71 5.01 1.50 -12.33
N ALA A 72 6.06 0.88 -12.88
CA ALA A 72 7.09 0.24 -12.09
C ALA A 72 7.88 1.25 -11.24
N ALA A 73 8.18 2.44 -11.77
CA ALA A 73 8.83 3.50 -10.99
C ALA A 73 7.98 3.92 -9.78
N VAL A 74 6.67 4.11 -9.99
CA VAL A 74 5.72 4.41 -8.91
C VAL A 74 5.69 3.28 -7.87
N ARG A 75 5.72 2.02 -8.31
CA ARG A 75 5.72 0.86 -7.40
C ARG A 75 6.97 0.81 -6.51
N ILE A 76 8.14 1.13 -7.04
CA ILE A 76 9.39 1.16 -6.26
C ILE A 76 9.26 2.11 -5.07
N GLU A 77 8.64 3.28 -5.27
CA GLU A 77 8.41 4.25 -4.19
C GLU A 77 7.38 3.76 -3.15
N VAL A 78 6.41 2.94 -3.56
CA VAL A 78 5.49 2.25 -2.64
C VAL A 78 6.25 1.16 -1.84
N GLU A 79 7.14 0.41 -2.48
CA GLU A 79 7.99 -0.59 -1.84
C GLU A 79 8.94 0.06 -0.81
N HIS A 80 9.46 1.27 -1.10
CA HIS A 80 10.21 2.06 -0.13
C HIS A 80 9.40 2.40 1.12
N GLY A 81 8.09 2.62 1.00
CA GLY A 81 7.19 2.78 2.14
C GLY A 81 7.19 1.56 3.08
N PHE A 82 7.14 0.36 2.51
CA PHE A 82 7.22 -0.89 3.30
C PHE A 82 8.62 -1.11 3.91
N GLY A 83 9.67 -0.82 3.14
CA GLY A 83 11.05 -0.86 3.62
C GLY A 83 11.29 0.10 4.79
N GLY A 84 10.70 1.30 4.73
CA GLY A 84 10.78 2.31 5.78
C GLY A 84 10.23 1.84 7.13
N ILE A 85 9.17 1.03 7.14
CA ILE A 85 8.63 0.44 8.38
C ILE A 85 9.68 -0.46 9.04
N LEU A 86 10.31 -1.35 8.26
CA LEU A 86 11.29 -2.29 8.80
C LEU A 86 12.59 -1.59 9.21
N ALA A 87 12.93 -0.47 8.57
CA ALA A 87 14.06 0.37 8.95
C ALA A 87 13.82 1.12 10.27
N LEU A 88 12.63 1.69 10.47
CA LEU A 88 12.25 2.37 11.70
C LEU A 88 12.03 1.39 12.86
N TRP A 89 11.51 0.20 12.57
CA TRP A 89 11.14 -0.79 13.57
C TRP A 89 11.84 -2.13 13.30
N PRO A 90 13.16 -2.26 13.53
CA PRO A 90 13.92 -3.48 13.28
C PRO A 90 13.35 -4.72 13.99
N PHE A 91 12.66 -4.52 15.12
CA PHE A 91 11.95 -5.58 15.82
C PHE A 91 10.92 -6.30 14.94
N ALA A 92 10.24 -5.60 14.02
CA ALA A 92 9.30 -6.21 13.08
C ALA A 92 10.00 -7.16 12.08
N ASN A 93 11.30 -6.96 11.82
CA ASN A 93 12.12 -7.79 10.95
C ASN A 93 12.92 -8.89 11.70
N ALA A 94 12.70 -9.06 13.00
CA ALA A 94 13.38 -10.07 13.80
C ALA A 94 12.82 -11.49 13.55
N TRP A 95 12.79 -11.93 12.29
CA TRP A 95 12.20 -13.19 11.85
C TRP A 95 12.80 -14.42 12.56
N TRP A 96 14.05 -14.35 13.02
CA TRP A 96 14.69 -15.42 13.79
C TRP A 96 14.13 -15.57 15.21
N LYS A 97 13.44 -14.55 15.73
CA LYS A 97 12.71 -14.57 17.01
C LYS A 97 11.21 -14.74 16.82
N HIS A 98 10.67 -14.22 15.72
CA HIS A 98 9.25 -14.26 15.41
C HIS A 98 8.89 -15.56 14.71
N LYS A 99 8.10 -16.41 15.39
CA LYS A 99 7.60 -17.64 14.78
C LYS A 99 6.13 -17.47 14.41
N VAL A 100 5.79 -17.85 13.18
CA VAL A 100 4.39 -18.01 12.77
C VAL A 100 3.74 -18.99 13.73
N TRP A 101 2.55 -18.66 14.25
CA TRP A 101 1.81 -19.41 15.29
C TRP A 101 2.35 -19.35 16.72
N SER A 102 3.50 -18.72 17.00
CA SER A 102 4.00 -18.54 18.38
C SER A 102 4.21 -17.09 18.78
N SER A 103 4.38 -16.19 17.81
CA SER A 103 4.50 -14.76 18.03
C SER A 103 3.34 -14.05 17.33
N PRO A 104 2.78 -12.97 17.89
CA PRO A 104 1.71 -12.21 17.26
C PRO A 104 2.27 -11.26 16.17
N VAL A 105 2.96 -11.82 15.17
CA VAL A 105 3.70 -11.10 14.12
C VAL A 105 2.83 -10.07 13.40
N SER A 106 1.60 -10.45 13.05
CA SER A 106 0.63 -9.55 12.41
C SER A 106 0.30 -8.33 13.28
N ARG A 107 0.16 -8.51 14.60
CA ARG A 107 -0.10 -7.39 15.53
C ARG A 107 1.10 -6.47 15.64
N TYR A 108 2.31 -7.03 15.75
CA TYR A 108 3.54 -6.23 15.79
C TYR A 108 3.69 -5.38 14.53
N TYR A 109 3.43 -5.96 13.36
CA TYR A 109 3.52 -5.23 12.10
C TYR A 109 2.46 -4.12 11.98
N ARG A 110 1.21 -4.37 12.41
CA ARG A 110 0.15 -3.34 12.44
C ARG A 110 0.52 -2.16 13.35
N VAL A 111 1.08 -2.43 14.53
CA VAL A 111 1.56 -1.37 15.42
C VAL A 111 2.74 -0.61 14.79
N ALA A 112 3.69 -1.32 14.17
CA ALA A 112 4.79 -0.69 13.46
C ALA A 112 4.30 0.24 12.32
N VAL A 113 3.26 -0.17 11.59
CA VAL A 113 2.63 0.66 10.56
C VAL A 113 1.96 1.89 11.15
N LEU A 114 1.19 1.74 12.24
CA LEU A 114 0.56 2.86 12.94
C LEU A 114 1.60 3.89 13.41
N LEU A 115 2.67 3.42 14.03
CA LEU A 115 3.76 4.29 14.50
C LEU A 115 4.56 4.90 13.35
N THR A 116 4.71 4.19 12.22
CA THR A 116 5.31 4.74 11.01
C THR A 116 4.47 5.86 10.42
N ASN A 117 3.15 5.70 10.39
CA ASN A 117 2.23 6.75 9.94
C ASN A 117 2.32 7.98 10.85
N ALA A 118 2.30 7.80 12.18
CA ALA A 118 2.50 8.87 13.14
C ALA A 118 3.86 9.58 12.96
N HIS A 119 4.95 8.82 12.80
CA HIS A 119 6.27 9.37 12.52
C HIS A 119 6.28 10.14 11.20
N ASN A 120 5.58 9.65 10.16
CA ASN A 120 5.46 10.33 8.89
C ASN A 120 4.76 11.70 9.02
N CYS A 121 3.71 11.80 9.85
CA CYS A 121 3.01 13.06 10.13
C CYS A 121 3.93 14.13 10.77
N ILE A 122 4.93 13.70 11.55
CA ILE A 122 5.90 14.61 12.18
C ILE A 122 7.08 14.90 11.24
N ARG A 123 7.53 13.88 10.51
CA ARG A 123 8.66 13.94 9.59
C ARG A 123 8.31 13.17 8.31
N PRO A 124 7.93 13.88 7.23
CA PRO A 124 7.58 13.28 5.96
C PRO A 124 8.68 12.33 5.46
N ASN A 125 8.29 11.12 5.10
CA ASN A 125 9.18 10.08 4.60
C ASN A 125 9.48 10.29 3.11
N GLN A 126 10.39 9.46 2.57
CA GLN A 126 10.80 9.54 1.17
C GLN A 126 9.61 9.45 0.20
N THR A 127 8.65 8.55 0.46
CA THR A 127 7.46 8.39 -0.38
C THR A 127 6.62 9.68 -0.41
N ALA A 128 6.38 10.30 0.75
CA ALA A 128 5.64 11.56 0.85
C ALA A 128 6.33 12.69 0.08
N GLN A 129 7.66 12.79 0.22
CA GLN A 129 8.48 13.78 -0.49
C GLN A 129 8.49 13.55 -2.01
N TYR A 130 8.60 12.29 -2.45
CA TYR A 130 8.61 11.92 -3.87
C TYR A 130 7.31 12.32 -4.58
N PHE A 131 6.16 12.07 -3.94
CA PHE A 131 4.85 12.40 -4.49
C PHE A 131 4.41 13.84 -4.18
N GLU A 132 5.25 14.64 -3.54
CA GLU A 132 4.91 16.00 -3.07
C GLU A 132 3.58 16.04 -2.29
N CYS A 133 3.36 14.99 -1.50
CA CYS A 133 2.11 14.74 -0.78
C CYS A 133 2.40 14.76 0.72
N GLU A 134 2.33 15.96 1.29
CA GLU A 134 2.54 16.17 2.72
C GLU A 134 1.50 15.37 3.53
N PRO A 135 1.94 14.66 4.58
CA PRO A 135 1.02 13.98 5.46
C PRO A 135 0.20 14.98 6.27
N PRO A 136 -0.98 14.56 6.77
CA PRO A 136 -1.70 15.33 7.76
C PRO A 136 -0.84 15.55 9.02
N THR A 137 -1.26 16.49 9.84
CA THR A 137 -0.72 16.64 11.20
C THR A 137 -0.98 15.38 12.02
N LEU A 138 -0.22 15.23 13.11
CA LEU A 138 -0.41 14.11 14.03
C LEU A 138 -1.81 14.10 14.66
N GLU A 139 -2.38 15.29 14.93
CA GLU A 139 -3.71 15.43 15.50
C GLU A 139 -4.79 14.97 14.52
N GLU A 140 -4.78 15.50 13.30
CA GLU A 140 -5.70 15.09 12.23
C GLU A 140 -5.63 13.57 12.00
N TYR A 141 -4.43 12.97 11.95
CA TYR A 141 -4.29 11.53 11.71
C TYR A 141 -4.93 10.63 12.79
N PHE A 142 -4.99 11.06 14.05
CA PHE A 142 -5.54 10.26 15.15
C PHE A 142 -6.98 10.61 15.52
N HIS A 143 -7.49 11.75 15.05
CA HIS A 143 -8.76 12.30 15.52
C HIS A 143 -9.79 12.58 14.42
N ASP A 144 -9.38 12.61 13.16
CA ASP A 144 -10.27 12.77 12.00
C ASP A 144 -10.44 11.47 11.20
#